data_AF-A0A956NV24-F1
#
_entry.id   AF-A0A956NV24-F1
#
_cell.length_a   1.000
_cell.length_b   1.000
_cell.length_c   1.000
_cell.angle_alpha   90.00
_cell.angle_beta   90.00
_cell.angle_gamma   90.00
#
_symmetry.space_group_name_H-M   'P 1'
#
loop_
_entity.id
_entity.type
_entity.pdbx_description
1 polymer ?
#
loop_
_entity_poly.entity_id
_entity_poly.type
_entity_poly.pdbx_seq_one_letter_code
_entity_poly.pdbx_strand_id
1 'polypeptide(L)' 'MFKYNVRGENIEVTAAIRSYVEKKVGKIERYFTDVPESTAHVNLKTYSDKTAKVEVTIPLPYLVL' A
#
# COMPACT_ATOMS: atom_id res chain seq x y z
N MET A 1 -4.94 -9.89 -8.68
CA MET A 1 -3.92 -8.84 -8.88
C MET A 1 -4.41 -7.60 -8.15
N PHE A 2 -3.63 -7.10 -7.20
CA PHE A 2 -4.06 -5.93 -6.42
C PHE A 2 -4.06 -4.66 -7.26
N LYS A 3 -5.06 -3.80 -7.05
CA LYS A 3 -5.04 -2.42 -7.54
C LYS A 3 -4.38 -1.55 -6.47
N TYR A 4 -3.34 -0.79 -6.82
CA TYR A 4 -2.64 0.05 -5.85
C TYR A 4 -3.15 1.49 -5.90
N ASN A 5 -3.70 1.95 -4.78
CA ASN A 5 -4.07 3.34 -4.58
C ASN A 5 -3.08 4.00 -3.61
N VAL A 6 -2.06 4.66 -4.16
CA VAL A 6 -1.02 5.34 -3.38
C VAL A 6 -1.39 6.81 -3.22
N ARG A 7 -1.53 7.27 -1.98
CA ARG A 7 -1.87 8.64 -1.63
C ARG A 7 -0.82 9.22 -0.67
N GLY A 8 -0.37 10.43 -0.96
CA GLY A 8 0.50 11.21 -0.09
C GLY A 8 -0.29 12.29 0.64
N GLU A 9 -0.12 12.40 1.95
CA GLU A 9 -0.61 13.51 2.75
C GLU A 9 0.55 14.50 2.97
N ASN A 10 0.51 15.63 2.27
CA ASN A 10 1.56 16.66 2.23
C ASN A 10 2.89 16.23 1.57
N ILE A 11 2.87 15.17 0.75
CA ILE A 11 4.03 14.73 -0.04
C ILE A 11 3.63 14.39 -1.48
N GLU A 12 4.49 14.75 -2.43
CA GLU A 12 4.34 14.33 -3.81
C GLU A 12 4.73 12.85 -3.96
N VAL A 13 3.81 12.04 -4.47
CA VAL A 13 4.08 10.64 -4.75
C VAL A 13 4.82 10.55 -6.09
N THR A 14 6.14 10.40 -6.02
CA THR A 14 6.96 10.21 -7.21
C THR A 14 6.79 8.79 -7.78
N ALA A 15 7.10 8.63 -9.07
CA ALA A 15 7.05 7.32 -9.74
C ALA A 15 7.97 6.28 -9.05
N ALA A 16 9.10 6.72 -8.50
CA ALA A 16 10.02 5.87 -7.75
C ALA A 16 9.37 5.29 -6.48
N ILE A 17 8.63 6.11 -5.73
CA ILE A 17 7.92 5.66 -4.53
C ILE A 17 6.82 4.67 -4.91
N ARG A 18 6.06 4.95 -5.97
CA ARG A 18 5.02 4.04 -6.46
C ARG A 18 5.58 2.67 -6.83
N SER A 19 6.62 2.63 -7.65
CA SER A 19 7.28 1.38 -8.05
C SER A 19 7.86 0.62 -6.85
N TYR A 20 8.39 1.33 -5.86
CA TYR A 20 8.90 0.72 -4.64
C TYR A 20 7.79 0.06 -3.81
N VAL A 21 6.65 0.74 -3.67
CA VAL A 21 5.46 0.22 -2.99
C VAL A 21 4.93 -1.01 -3.71
N GLU A 22 4.76 -0.96 -5.03
CA GLU A 22 4.30 -2.09 -5.85
C GLU A 22 5.22 -3.30 -5.68
N LYS A 23 6.54 -3.10 -5.71
CA LYS A 23 7.52 -4.19 -5.50
C LYS A 23 7.44 -4.81 -4.10
N LYS A 24 7.12 -4.02 -3.07
CA LYS A 24 6.99 -4.51 -1.68
C LYS A 24 5.66 -5.23 -1.46
N VAL A 25 4.55 -4.63 -1.88
CA VAL A 25 3.21 -5.22 -1.75
C VAL A 25 3.07 -6.45 -2.65
N GLY A 26 3.73 -6.49 -3.81
CA GLY A 26 3.78 -7.67 -4.67
C GLY A 26 4.51 -8.88 -4.05
N LYS A 27 5.34 -8.70 -3.02
CA LYS A 27 5.85 -9.85 -2.25
C LYS A 27 4.76 -10.45 -1.38
N ILE A 28 3.88 -9.61 -0.84
CA ILE A 28 2.76 -10.02 0.00
C ILE A 28 1.74 -10.80 -0.85
N GLU A 29 1.53 -10.42 -2.12
CA GLU A 29 0.70 -11.18 -3.08
C GLU A 29 1.07 -12.66 -3.19
N ARG A 30 2.34 -13.04 -3.02
CA ARG A 30 2.75 -14.46 -3.06
C ARG A 30 2.17 -15.29 -1.92
N TYR A 31 1.79 -14.66 -0.81
CA TYR A 31 1.22 -15.32 0.36
C TYR A 31 -0.31 -15.38 0.32
N PHE A 32 -0.93 -14.62 -0.58
CA PHE A 32 -2.37 -14.58 -0.76
C PHE A 32 -2.72 -15.22 -2.11
N THR A 33 -2.99 -16.53 -2.10
CA THR A 33 -3.27 -17.33 -3.30
C THR A 33 -4.63 -17.03 -3.92
N ASP A 34 -5.58 -16.52 -3.12
CA ASP A 34 -6.99 -16.33 -3.49
C ASP A 34 -7.48 -14.93 -3.10
N VAL A 35 -6.78 -13.91 -3.60
CA VAL A 35 -7.19 -12.52 -3.39
C VAL A 35 -8.17 -12.08 -4.46
N PRO A 36 -9.40 -11.70 -4.09
CA PRO A 36 -10.30 -11.00 -5.01
C PRO A 36 -9.63 -9.70 -5.49
N GLU A 37 -10.22 -9.03 -6.49
CA GLU A 37 -9.79 -7.71 -6.97
C GLU A 37 -9.87 -6.64 -5.86
N SER A 38 -8.99 -6.72 -4.88
CA SER A 38 -8.90 -5.81 -3.75
C SER A 38 -7.99 -4.64 -4.11
N THR A 39 -8.41 -3.45 -3.71
CA THR A 39 -7.60 -2.24 -3.85
C THR A 39 -6.77 -2.07 -2.59
N ALA A 40 -5.44 -2.14 -2.73
CA ALA A 40 -4.51 -1.83 -1.66
C ALA A 40 -4.39 -0.32 -1.52
N HIS A 41 -4.83 0.22 -0.40
CA HIS A 41 -4.74 1.63 -0.08
C HIS A 41 -3.43 1.89 0.68
N VAL A 42 -2.57 2.74 0.13
CA VAL A 42 -1.29 3.11 0.74
C VAL A 42 -1.33 4.60 1.04
N ASN A 43 -1.29 4.95 2.33
CA ASN A 43 -1.18 6.32 2.78
C ASN A 43 0.25 6.59 3.24
N LEU A 44 0.86 7.60 2.65
CA LEU A 44 2.19 8.09 2.97
C LEU A 44 2.03 9.43 3.67
N LYS A 45 2.46 9.52 4.93
CA LYS A 45 2.41 10.76 5.71
C LYS A 45 3.80 11.12 6.19
N THR A 46 4.22 12.34 5.92
CA THR A 46 5.46 12.91 6.45
C THR A 46 5.14 13.97 7.47
N TYR A 47 5.75 13.88 8.64
CA TYR A 47 5.63 14.87 9.70
C TYR A 47 6.81 15.85 9.62
N SER A 48 6.59 17.08 10.09
CA SER A 48 7.62 18.12 10.19
C SER A 48 8.80 17.72 11.08
N ASP A 49 8.60 16.73 11.95
CA ASP A 49 9.61 16.15 12.84
C ASP A 49 10.55 15.14 12.12
N LYS A 50 10.59 15.18 10.79
CA LYS A 50 11.35 14.25 9.91
C LYS A 50 10.93 12.78 10.02
N THR A 51 9.84 12.48 10.71
CA THR A 51 9.28 11.14 10.77
C THR A 51 8.35 10.90 9.59
N ALA A 52 8.44 9.71 9.01
CA ALA A 52 7.56 9.26 7.93
C ALA A 52 6.77 8.04 8.43
N LYS A 53 5.45 8.08 8.23
CA LYS A 53 4.55 6.98 8.52
C LYS A 53 3.96 6.47 7.22
N VAL A 54 3.95 5.16 7.06
CA VAL A 54 3.33 4.49 5.91
C VAL A 54 2.28 3.54 6.45
N GLU A 55 1.04 3.73 6.02
CA GLU A 55 -0.09 2.88 6.38
C GLU A 55 -0.58 2.16 5.13
N VAL A 56 -0.61 0.83 5.17
CA VAL A 56 -1.06 -0.03 4.07
C VAL A 56 -2.31 -0.76 4.53
N THR A 57 -3.42 -0.51 3.88
CA THR A 57 -4.72 -1.13 4.15
C THR A 57 -5.14 -1.98 2.96
N ILE A 58 -5.34 -3.27 3.19
CA ILE A 58 -5.80 -4.22 2.17
C ILE A 58 -7.12 -4.81 2.66
N PRO A 59 -8.27 -4.41 2.07
CA PRO A 59 -9.55 -5.00 2.42
C PRO A 59 -9.62 -6.43 1.87
N LEU A 60 -9.73 -7.42 2.76
CA LEU A 60 -9.88 -8.83 2.42
C LEU A 60 -11.25 -9.31 2.92
N PRO A 61 -12.11 -9.88 2.05
CA PRO A 61 -13.47 -10.27 2.44
C PRO A 61 -13.54 -11.49 3.38
N TYR A 62 -12.46 -12.26 3.52
CA TYR A 62 -12.48 -13.54 4.27
C TYR A 62 -11.46 -13.64 5.42
N LEU A 63 -10.98 -12.52 5.96
CA LEU A 63 -10.15 -12.56 7.18
C LEU A 63 -11.06 -12.56 8.42
N VAL A 64 -11.71 -13.70 8.70
CA VAL A 64 -12.39 -13.92 9.98
C VAL A 64 -11.37 -14.52 10.94
N LEU A 65 -11.19 -13.89 12.10
CA LEU A 65 -10.26 -14.31 13.16
C LEU A 65 -10.71 -15.61 13.83
#